data_AF-A0A0F5J4U0-F1
#
_entry.id   AF-A0A0F5J4U0-F1
#
_cell.length_a   1.000
_cell.length_b   1.000
_cell.length_c   1.000
_cell.angle_alpha   90.00
_cell.angle_beta   90.00
_cell.angle_gamma   90.00
#
_symmetry.space_group_name_H-M   'P 1'
#
loop_
_entity.id
_entity.type
_entity.pdbx_description
1 polymer ?
#
loop_
_entity_poly.entity_id
_entity_poly.type
_entity_poly.pdbx_seq_one_letter_code
_entity_poly.pdbx_strand_id
1 'polypeptide(L)'
;MDTRLTLKLNESVIEKAKEYAKTHNISLSKIVEQYLSSIVAKSDISPKEIELTPLVKELSGVITIPADYDCKKDYIDYLEKKYQ
;
A
#
# COMPACT_ATOMS: atom_id res chain seq x y z
N MET A 1 -7.95 3.54 23.19
CA MET A 1 -7.17 3.79 24.43
C MET A 1 -5.72 3.71 24.03
N ASP A 2 -4.93 4.72 24.38
CA ASP A 2 -3.52 4.77 23.99
C ASP A 2 -2.66 4.11 25.07
N THR A 3 -1.78 3.20 24.65
CA THR A 3 -0.88 2.47 25.56
C THR A 3 0.56 2.64 25.13
N ARG A 4 1.48 2.66 26.10
CA ARG A 4 2.91 2.82 25.81
C ARG A 4 3.55 1.46 25.53
N LEU A 5 4.13 1.30 24.33
CA LEU A 5 4.93 0.15 23.95
C LEU A 5 6.43 0.52 24.00
N THR A 6 7.22 -0.23 24.77
CA THR A 6 8.69 -0.05 24.85
C THR A 6 9.38 -1.21 24.16
N LEU A 7 10.17 -0.90 23.12
CA LEU A 7 10.88 -1.90 22.30
C LEU A 7 12.39 -1.75 22.48
N LYS A 8 13.11 -2.88 22.52
CA LYS A 8 14.58 -2.89 22.40
C LYS A 8 14.94 -3.06 20.93
N LEU A 9 15.70 -2.10 20.40
CA LEU A 9 16.11 -2.03 19.00
C LEU A 9 17.59 -1.62 18.95
N ASN A 10 18.22 -1.85 17.80
CA ASN A 10 19.56 -1.36 17.56
C ASN A 10 19.57 0.18 17.49
N GLU A 11 20.50 0.83 18.19
CA GLU A 11 20.62 2.29 18.26
C GLU A 11 20.74 2.94 16.87
N SER A 12 21.53 2.35 15.97
CA SER A 12 21.71 2.87 14.61
C SER A 12 20.40 2.89 13.81
N VAL A 13 19.49 1.96 14.09
CA VAL A 13 18.17 1.90 13.44
C VAL A 13 17.26 2.99 14.01
N ILE A 14 17.33 3.23 15.32
CA ILE A 14 16.55 4.29 15.99
C ILE A 14 16.91 5.65 15.41
N GLU A 15 18.21 5.94 15.24
CA GLU A 15 18.66 7.23 14.71
C GLU A 15 18.22 7.46 13.27
N LYS A 16 18.40 6.47 12.39
CA LYS A 16 17.91 6.54 11.00
C LYS A 16 16.40 6.74 10.93
N ALA A 17 15.65 6.05 11.79
CA ALA A 17 14.20 6.16 11.82
C ALA A 17 13.74 7.54 12.32
N LYS A 18 14.43 8.14 13.30
CA LYS A 18 14.18 9.52 13.75
C LYS A 18 14.44 10.54 12.65
N GLU A 19 15.54 10.39 11.92
CA GLU A 19 15.89 11.28 10.80
C GLU A 19 14.84 11.21 9.69
N TYR A 20 14.41 10.00 9.33
CA TYR A 20 13.32 9.79 8.37
C TYR A 20 12.03 10.46 8.85
N ALA A 21 11.62 10.20 10.10
CA ALA A 21 10.41 10.75 10.69
C ALA A 21 10.41 12.30 10.66
N LYS A 22 11.55 12.91 10.99
CA LYS A 22 11.75 14.36 10.94
C LYS A 22 11.63 14.91 9.51
N THR A 23 12.28 14.26 8.55
CA THR A 23 12.27 14.66 7.14
C THR A 23 10.87 14.62 6.54
N HIS A 24 10.07 13.65 6.96
CA HIS A 24 8.69 13.47 6.49
C HIS A 24 7.64 14.17 7.39
N ASN A 25 8.06 14.93 8.41
CA ASN A 25 7.21 15.62 9.36
C ASN A 25 6.13 14.71 10.02
N ILE A 26 6.54 13.49 10.37
CA ILE A 26 5.69 12.48 11.03
C ILE A 26 6.34 11.99 12.32
N SER A 27 5.54 11.47 13.26
CA SER A 27 6.09 10.89 14.49
C SER A 27 6.56 9.46 14.28
N LEU A 28 7.60 9.07 15.03
CA LEU A 28 8.11 7.69 15.02
C LEU A 28 7.04 6.69 15.50
N SER A 29 6.21 7.07 16.48
CA SER A 29 5.08 6.26 16.95
C SER A 29 4.08 5.97 15.82
N LYS A 30 3.75 6.96 15.00
CA LYS A 30 2.83 6.81 13.87
C LYS A 30 3.37 5.85 12.81
N ILE A 31 4.68 5.90 12.53
CA ILE A 31 5.32 4.95 11.61
C ILE A 31 5.17 3.51 12.12
N VAL A 32 5.49 3.28 13.40
CA VAL A 32 5.43 1.95 14.01
C VAL A 32 3.99 1.44 14.08
N GLU A 33 3.05 2.29 14.51
CA GLU A 33 1.63 1.97 14.58
C GLU A 33 1.06 1.58 13.21
N GLN A 34 1.39 2.35 12.16
CA GLN A 34 0.94 2.05 10.80
C GLN A 34 1.53 0.73 10.28
N TYR A 35 2.80 0.45 10.58
CA TYR A 35 3.43 -0.81 10.20
C TYR A 35 2.80 -2.01 10.92
N LEU A 36 2.61 -1.93 12.23
CA LEU A 36 1.95 -2.99 13.01
C LEU A 36 0.51 -3.22 12.52
N SER A 37 -0.24 -2.13 12.28
CA SER A 37 -1.60 -2.20 11.74
C SER A 37 -1.63 -2.89 10.36
N SER A 38 -0.67 -2.60 9.50
CA SER A 38 -0.55 -3.23 8.16
C SER A 38 -0.27 -4.74 8.24
N ILE A 39 0.47 -5.19 9.25
CA ILE A 39 0.74 -6.62 9.45
C ILE A 39 -0.51 -7.34 9.96
N VAL A 40 -1.18 -6.77 10.97
CA VAL A 40 -2.34 -7.40 11.60
C VAL A 40 -3.56 -7.37 10.68
N ALA A 41 -3.74 -6.29 9.91
CA ALA A 41 -4.79 -6.22 8.89
C ALA A 41 -4.67 -7.36 7.88
N LYS A 42 -3.48 -7.86 7.56
CA LYS A 42 -3.31 -9.00 6.65
C LYS A 42 -3.68 -10.35 7.28
N SER A 43 -3.60 -10.48 8.60
CA SER A 43 -3.92 -11.74 9.30
C SER A 43 -5.41 -11.92 9.59
N ASP A 44 -6.18 -10.83 9.66
CA ASP A 44 -7.64 -10.87 9.93
C ASP A 44 -8.50 -10.93 8.66
N ILE A 45 -7.89 -10.93 7.47
CA ILE A 45 -8.61 -11.09 6.20
C ILE A 45 -9.02 -12.55 6.06
N SER A 46 -10.24 -12.86 6.51
CA SER A 46 -11.04 -13.88 5.85
C SER A 46 -10.99 -13.62 4.33
N PRO A 47 -10.88 -14.65 3.47
CA PRO A 47 -10.50 -14.51 2.05
C PRO A 47 -11.48 -13.71 1.15
N LYS A 48 -12.43 -12.97 1.72
CA LYS A 48 -13.52 -12.30 1.01
C LYS A 48 -13.30 -10.82 0.69
N GLU A 49 -12.40 -10.11 1.36
CA GLU A 49 -12.23 -8.67 1.13
C GLU A 49 -10.76 -8.32 0.93
N ILE A 50 -10.35 -8.28 -0.35
CA ILE A 50 -9.14 -7.57 -0.73
C ILE A 50 -9.43 -6.09 -0.50
N GLU A 51 -9.10 -5.57 0.68
CA GLU A 51 -9.16 -4.13 0.93
C GLU A 51 -8.13 -3.43 0.03
N LEU A 52 -8.61 -2.84 -1.07
CA LEU A 52 -7.79 -2.01 -1.94
C LEU A 52 -7.31 -0.81 -1.12
N THR A 53 -6.00 -0.52 -1.18
CA THR A 53 -5.43 0.67 -0.52
C THR A 53 -6.11 1.94 -1.07
N PRO A 54 -6.20 3.04 -0.29
CA PRO A 54 -6.91 4.25 -0.72
C PRO A 54 -6.48 4.75 -2.10
N LEU A 55 -5.18 4.72 -2.38
CA LEU A 55 -4.62 5.09 -3.68
C LEU A 55 -5.09 4.14 -4.80
N VAL A 56 -5.07 2.83 -4.56
CA VAL A 56 -5.52 1.85 -5.57
C VAL A 56 -7.03 1.96 -5.78
N LYS A 57 -7.81 2.24 -4.74
CA LYS A 57 -9.25 2.49 -4.83
C LYS A 57 -9.54 3.72 -5.69
N GLU A 58 -8.83 4.82 -5.44
CA GLU A 58 -8.90 6.04 -6.25
C GLU A 58 -8.55 5.77 -7.70
N LEU A 59 -7.48 5.03 -8.00
CA LEU A 59 -7.07 4.72 -9.36
C LEU A 59 -8.02 3.72 -10.07
N SER A 60 -8.54 2.73 -9.34
CA SER A 60 -9.40 1.67 -9.91
C SER A 60 -10.79 2.17 -10.31
N GLY A 61 -11.30 3.23 -9.68
CA GLY A 61 -12.60 3.81 -10.01
C GLY A 61 -12.60 4.77 -11.21
N VAL A 62 -11.43 5.12 -11.74
CA VAL A 62 -11.31 6.08 -12.85
C VAL A 62 -11.61 5.43 -14.20
N ILE A 63 -11.39 4.11 -14.33
CA ILE A 63 -11.55 3.40 -15.59
C ILE A 63 -12.75 2.46 -15.48
N THR A 64 -13.86 2.84 -16.12
CA THR A 64 -14.99 1.93 -16.35
C THR A 64 -14.70 1.04 -17.54
N ILE A 65 -14.53 -0.26 -17.26
CA ILE A 65 -14.31 -1.28 -18.27
C ILE A 65 -15.66 -1.96 -18.58
N PRO A 66 -16.05 -2.10 -19.86
CA PRO A 66 -17.22 -2.87 -20.26
C PRO A 66 -17.16 -4.33 -19.76
N ALA A 67 -18.30 -4.92 -19.43
CA ALA A 67 -18.36 -6.30 -18.93
C ALA A 67 -17.84 -7.36 -19.93
N ASP A 68 -17.86 -7.01 -21.22
CA ASP A 68 -17.43 -7.81 -22.36
C ASP A 68 -16.04 -7.42 -22.89
N TYR A 69 -15.30 -6.56 -22.17
CA TYR A 69 -13.99 -6.10 -22.61
C TYR A 69 -12.95 -7.22 -22.55
N ASP A 70 -12.40 -7.54 -23.72
CA ASP A 70 -11.30 -8.50 -23.85
C ASP A 70 -9.95 -7.78 -23.79
N CYS A 71 -9.38 -7.70 -22.58
CA CYS A 71 -8.06 -7.11 -22.34
C CYS A 71 -6.96 -7.72 -23.22
N LYS A 72 -7.07 -9.02 -23.55
CA LYS A 72 -6.02 -9.70 -24.32
C LYS A 72 -6.07 -9.26 -25.78
N LYS A 73 -7.26 -9.18 -26.35
CA LYS A 73 -7.45 -8.74 -27.73
C LYS A 73 -7.00 -7.29 -27.92
N ASP A 74 -7.41 -6.39 -27.04
CA ASP A 74 -7.01 -4.97 -27.10
C ASP A 74 -5.49 -4.79 -26.98
N TYR A 75 -4.85 -5.60 -26.13
CA TYR A 75 -3.39 -5.60 -26.00
C TYR A 75 -2.68 -6.09 -27.28
N ILE A 76 -3.21 -7.13 -27.94
CA ILE A 76 -2.68 -7.61 -29.22
C ILE A 76 -2.82 -6.55 -30.30
N ASP A 77 -4.01 -5.96 -30.45
CA ASP A 77 -4.30 -4.91 -31.44
C ASP A 77 -3.37 -3.69 -31.24
N TYR A 78 -3.11 -3.31 -29.97
CA TYR A 78 -2.15 -2.26 -29.65
C TYR A 78 -0.72 -2.60 -30.09
N LEU A 79 -0.26 -3.83 -29.83
CA LEU A 79 1.08 -4.26 -30.23
C LEU A 79 1.22 -4.30 -31.75
N GLU A 80 0.23 -4.83 -32.46
CA GLU A 80 0.24 -4.86 -33.92
C GLU A 80 0.34 -3.45 -34.52
N LYS A 81 -0.42 -2.49 -33.96
CA LYS A 81 -0.37 -1.09 -34.39
C LYS A 81 0.95 -0.39 -34.03
N LYS A 82 1.57 -0.76 -32.91
CA LYS A 82 2.83 -0.17 -32.44
C LYS A 82 4.04 -0.62 -33.24
N TYR A 83 4.02 -1.86 -33.73
CA TYR A 83 5.13 -2.49 -34.46
C TYR A 83 4.87 -2.63 -35.96
N GLN A 84 3.79 -2.05 -36.48
CA GLN A 84 3.62 -1.69 -37.89
C GLN A 84 4.45 -0.47 -38.26
#